data_AF-A0A9D6UEK9-F1
#
_entry.id   AF-A0A9D6UEK9-F1
#
_cell.length_a   1.000
_cell.length_b   1.000
_cell.length_c   1.000
_cell.angle_alpha   90.00
_cell.angle_beta   90.00
_cell.angle_gamma   90.00
#
_symmetry.space_group_name_H-M   'P 1'
#
loop_
_entity.id
_entity.type
_entity.pdbx_description
1 polymer ?
#
loop_
_entity_poly.entity_id
_entity_poly.type
_entity_poly.pdbx_seq_one_letter_code
_entity_poly.pdbx_strand_id
1 'polypeptide(L)' 'MGDVVNLRRARKQRDRRVKDDAAQAKRAAFGRSNSERELTAAQAQLESARLEAHRREREADDQA' A
#
# COMPACT_ATOMS: atom_id res chain seq x y z
N MET A 1 -27.02 12.64 31.05
CA MET A 1 -27.71 11.39 30.65
C MET A 1 -26.67 10.50 30.00
N GLY A 2 -26.46 9.28 30.51
CA GLY A 2 -25.46 8.36 29.97
C GLY A 2 -26.13 7.31 29.08
N ASP A 3 -25.66 7.17 27.84
CA ASP A 3 -26.18 6.14 26.95
C ASP A 3 -25.78 4.75 27.45
N VAL A 4 -26.78 3.89 27.63
CA VAL A 4 -26.55 2.48 27.99
C VAL A 4 -26.14 1.73 26.72
N VAL A 5 -24.82 1.60 26.53
CA VAL A 5 -24.25 0.86 25.41
C VAL A 5 -24.15 -0.64 25.69
N ASN A 6 -24.66 -1.44 24.75
CA ASN A 6 -24.53 -2.89 24.82
C ASN A 6 -23.10 -3.32 24.42
N LEU A 7 -22.27 -3.64 25.41
CA LEU A 7 -20.87 -4.03 25.20
C LEU A 7 -20.69 -5.26 24.31
N ARG A 8 -21.66 -6.20 24.28
CA ARG A 8 -21.61 -7.37 23.39
C ARG A 8 -21.70 -6.94 21.92
N ARG A 9 -22.61 -6.02 21.61
CA ARG A 9 -22.75 -5.47 20.25
C ARG A 9 -21.53 -4.65 19.86
N ALA A 10 -20.99 -3.85 20.77
CA ALA A 10 -19.78 -3.05 20.54
C ALA A 10 -18.57 -3.94 20.22
N ARG A 11 -18.34 -5.00 21.01
CA ARG A 11 -17.27 -5.98 20.74
C ARG A 11 -17.44 -6.66 19.39
N LYS A 12 -18.65 -7.14 19.06
CA LYS A 12 -18.94 -7.75 17.77
C LYS A 12 -18.66 -6.81 16.60
N GLN A 13 -19.01 -5.54 16.72
CA GLN A 13 -18.71 -4.54 15.69
C GLN A 13 -17.21 -4.31 15.54
N ARG A 14 -16.48 -4.19 16.66
CA ARG A 14 -15.01 -4.08 16.63
C ARG A 14 -14.38 -5.27 15.91
N ASP A 15 -14.76 -6.48 16.29
CA ASP A 15 -14.18 -7.70 15.70
C ASP A 15 -14.53 -7.84 14.22
N ARG A 16 -15.68 -7.32 13.78
CA ARG A 16 -16.03 -7.23 12.35
C ARG A 16 -15.13 -6.24 11.61
N ARG A 17 -14.93 -5.04 12.15
CA ARG A 17 -14.04 -4.02 11.56
C ARG A 17 -12.61 -4.56 11.39
N VAL A 18 -12.06 -5.21 12.42
CA VAL A 18 -10.73 -5.83 12.36
C VAL A 18 -10.62 -6.85 11.21
N LYS A 19 -11.66 -7.66 10.99
CA LYS A 19 -11.68 -8.62 9.88
C LYS A 19 -11.77 -7.93 8.52
N ASP A 20 -12.57 -6.86 8.42
CA ASP A 20 -12.73 -6.09 7.20
C ASP A 20 -11.42 -5.38 6.81
N ASP A 21 -10.74 -4.77 7.78
CA ASP A 21 -9.44 -4.12 7.59
C ASP A 21 -8.38 -5.14 7.13
N ALA A 22 -8.32 -6.31 7.77
CA ALA A 22 -7.43 -7.39 7.37
C ALA A 22 -7.75 -7.90 5.96
N ALA A 23 -9.03 -8.00 5.59
CA ALA A 23 -9.45 -8.39 4.25
C ALA A 23 -9.10 -7.34 3.19
N GLN A 24 -9.22 -6.04 3.52
CA GLN A 24 -8.78 -4.95 2.65
C GLN A 24 -7.27 -4.99 2.43
N ALA A 25 -6.47 -5.13 3.50
CA ALA A 25 -5.02 -5.28 3.40
C ALA A 25 -4.63 -6.49 2.54
N LYS A 26 -5.31 -7.63 2.72
CA LYS A 26 -5.09 -8.81 1.89
C LYS A 26 -5.53 -8.62 0.43
N ARG A 27 -6.62 -7.91 0.14
CA ARG A 27 -6.98 -7.55 -1.24
C ARG A 27 -5.95 -6.62 -1.87
N ALA A 28 -5.40 -5.67 -1.12
CA ALA A 28 -4.34 -4.81 -1.63
C ALA A 28 -3.04 -5.59 -1.90
N ALA A 29 -2.67 -6.50 -0.99
CA ALA A 29 -1.42 -7.27 -1.07
C ALA A 29 -1.47 -8.46 -2.05
N PHE A 30 -2.62 -9.14 -2.12
CA PHE A 30 -2.82 -10.40 -2.86
C PHE A 30 -3.91 -10.32 -3.94
N GLY A 31 -4.59 -9.18 -4.11
CA GLY A 31 -5.62 -9.00 -5.15
C GLY A 31 -5.05 -8.71 -6.53
N ARG A 32 -3.72 -8.60 -6.66
CA ARG A 32 -3.03 -8.60 -7.94
C ARG A 32 -2.36 -9.95 -8.16
N SER A 33 -2.44 -10.46 -9.37
CA SER A 33 -1.76 -11.71 -9.73
C SER A 33 -0.23 -11.55 -9.68
N ASN A 34 0.52 -12.64 -9.53
CA ASN A 34 2.00 -12.58 -9.52
C ASN A 34 2.54 -11.91 -10.79
N SER A 35 1.97 -12.25 -11.94
CA SER A 35 2.34 -11.69 -13.25
C SER A 35 2.09 -10.18 -13.31
N GLU A 36 0.99 -9.67 -12.76
CA GLU A 36 0.74 -8.22 -12.69
C GLU A 36 1.74 -7.50 -11.78
N ARG A 37 2.12 -8.11 -10.66
CA ARG A 37 3.13 -7.55 -9.75
C ARG A 37 4.50 -7.49 -10.42
N GLU A 38 4.92 -8.56 -11.07
CA GLU A 38 6.18 -8.65 -11.82
C GLU A 38 6.22 -7.65 -12.98
N LEU A 39 5.13 -7.56 -13.76
CA LEU A 39 5.02 -6.61 -14.86
C LEU A 39 5.12 -5.16 -14.36
N THR A 40 4.45 -4.83 -13.26
CA THR A 40 4.53 -3.48 -12.66
C THR A 40 5.96 -3.18 -12.17
N ALA A 41 6.62 -4.14 -11.55
CA ALA A 41 8.00 -3.98 -11.06
C ALA A 41 8.98 -3.80 -12.23
N ALA A 42 8.86 -4.60 -13.29
CA ALA A 42 9.68 -4.48 -14.49
C ALA A 42 9.46 -3.13 -15.20
N GLN A 43 8.22 -2.66 -15.28
CA GLN A 43 7.90 -1.33 -15.79
C GLN A 43 8.55 -0.23 -14.94
N ALA A 44 8.46 -0.32 -13.62
CA ALA A 44 9.07 0.67 -12.72
C ALA A 44 10.60 0.73 -12.87
N GLN A 45 11.26 -0.43 -13.02
CA GLN A 45 12.71 -0.50 -13.26
C GLN A 45 13.11 0.08 -14.62
N LEU A 46 12.32 -0.19 -15.66
CA LEU A 46 12.58 0.33 -16.99
C LEU A 46 12.38 1.85 -17.05
N GLU A 47 11.36 2.37 -16.37
CA GLU A 47 11.17 3.82 -16.22
C GLU A 47 12.28 4.46 -15.40
N SER A 48 12.72 3.85 -14.29
CA SER A 48 13.84 4.38 -13.50
C SER A 48 15.14 4.39 -14.31
N ALA A 49 15.44 3.32 -15.04
CA ALA A 49 16.61 3.24 -15.90
C ALA A 49 16.56 4.29 -17.03
N ARG A 50 15.38 4.53 -17.62
CA ARG A 50 15.19 5.62 -18.60
C ARG A 50 15.45 6.98 -17.98
N LEU A 51 14.91 7.25 -16.80
CA LEU A 51 15.10 8.51 -16.10
C LEU A 51 16.56 8.74 -15.70
N GLU A 52 17.26 7.69 -15.26
CA GLU A 52 18.70 7.74 -14.96
C GLU A 52 19.52 7.99 -16.22
N ALA A 53 19.26 7.28 -17.31
CA ALA A 53 19.96 7.48 -18.58
C ALA A 53 19.75 8.90 -19.17
N HIS A 54 18.61 9.53 -18.88
CA HIS A 54 18.31 10.91 -19.26
C HIS A 54 18.67 11.95 -18.19
N ARG A 55 19.20 11.53 -17.04
CA ARG A 55 19.65 12.43 -15.99
C ARG A 55 20.88 13.17 -16.51
N ARG A 56 20.76 14.48 -16.68
CA ARG A 56 21.93 15.34 -16.84
C ARG A 56 22.50 15.57 -15.44
N GLU A 57 23.65 14.98 -15.16
CA GLU A 57 24.41 15.33 -13.96
C GLU A 57 24.68 16.84 -14.00
N ARG A 58 23.92 17.61 -13.22
CA ARG A 58 24.38 18.93 -12.80
C ARG A 58 25.37 18.64 -11.69
N GLU A 59 26.60 19.10 -11.84
CA GLU A 59 27.73 18.94 -10.91
C GLU A 59 27.49 19.48 -9.47
N ALA A 60 26.24 19.73 -9.07
CA ALA A 60 25.88 20.40 -7.82
C ALA A 60 25.16 19.53 -6.78
N ASP A 61 24.71 18.31 -7.10
CA ASP A 61 23.96 17.47 -6.14
C ASP A 61 24.82 16.41 -5.42
N ASP A 62 26.15 16.45 -5.59
CA ASP A 62 27.12 15.58 -4.88
C ASP A 62 27.73 16.25 -3.62
N GLN A 63 27.21 17.42 -3.21
CA GLN A 63 27.55 18.08 -1.94
C GLN A 63 26.30 18.39 -1.11
N ALA A 64 25.73 17.39 -0.45
CA ALA A 64 24.82 17.57 0.69
C ALA A 64 24.78 16.32 1.58
#